data_AF-A0A959P5S3-F1
#
_entry.id   AF-A0A959P5S3-F1
#
_cell.length_a   1.000
_cell.length_b   1.000
_cell.length_c   1.000
_cell.angle_alpha   90.00
_cell.angle_beta   90.00
_cell.angle_gamma   90.00
#
_symmetry.space_group_name_H-M   'P 1'
#
loop_
_entity.id
_entity.type
_entity.pdbx_description
1 polymer ?
#
loop_
_entity_poly.entity_id
_entity_poly.type
_entity_poly.pdbx_seq_one_letter_code
_entity_poly.pdbx_strand_id
1 'polypeptide(L)'
;STIFYDRSHAARFLIYLLEFAFFWTGISVAHYHYKKGKMAEFRKMAYGMLAFYGFMAVVMYINFWFGFAYLLIPHLSCIFLLAAINYTWHAWTDPSEPKNIYKNSITVLDGQYNVYNEDFHVEHHKRPQTHWREYPVNFEKHIEEYKQNRAVIFKDTQAFEVFFLILFNDFEKMADKFVDLNGDMSREDIIALLKYRLQPAKA
;
A
#
# COMPACT_ATOMS: atom_id res chain seq x y z
N SER A 1 3.34 -6.48 -5.89
CA SER A 1 4.16 -6.20 -4.70
C SER A 1 5.10 -5.07 -5.04
N THR A 2 5.39 -4.15 -4.12
CA THR A 2 6.32 -3.04 -4.38
C THR A 2 7.79 -3.41 -4.17
N ILE A 3 8.06 -4.57 -3.54
CA ILE A 3 9.38 -4.95 -3.00
C ILE A 3 10.52 -5.03 -4.01
N PHE A 4 10.23 -5.22 -5.30
CA PHE A 4 11.23 -5.34 -6.35
C PHE A 4 11.53 -4.01 -7.06
N TYR A 5 10.85 -2.94 -6.66
CA TYR A 5 11.09 -1.61 -7.18
C TYR A 5 12.07 -0.85 -6.30
N ASP A 6 12.88 -0.01 -6.93
CA ASP A 6 13.52 1.10 -6.23
C ASP A 6 12.48 2.23 -6.06
N ARG A 7 11.89 2.32 -4.86
CA ARG A 7 10.83 3.28 -4.58
C ARG A 7 11.31 4.72 -4.40
N SER A 8 12.61 4.97 -4.46
CA SER A 8 13.14 6.34 -4.52
C SER A 8 12.93 7.00 -5.89
N HIS A 9 12.51 6.23 -6.91
CA HIS A 9 12.25 6.76 -8.24
C HIS A 9 10.74 6.84 -8.49
N ALA A 10 10.20 8.05 -8.62
CA ALA A 10 8.77 8.29 -8.87
C ALA A 10 8.21 7.52 -10.07
N ALA A 11 9.01 7.32 -11.13
CA ALA A 11 8.61 6.53 -12.30
C ALA A 11 8.24 5.07 -11.96
N ARG A 12 8.76 4.51 -10.86
CA ARG A 12 8.38 3.15 -10.42
C ARG A 12 6.95 3.07 -9.92
N PHE A 13 6.40 4.17 -9.40
CA PHE A 13 4.98 4.22 -9.08
C PHE A 13 4.12 4.05 -10.33
N LEU A 14 4.49 4.65 -11.47
CA LEU A 14 3.71 4.51 -12.71
C LEU A 14 3.68 3.06 -13.22
N ILE A 15 4.82 2.36 -13.13
CA ILE A 15 4.89 0.92 -13.48
C ILE A 15 4.01 0.11 -12.51
N TYR A 16 4.14 0.35 -11.21
CA TYR A 16 3.33 -0.30 -10.19
C TYR A 16 1.83 0.00 -10.36
N LEU A 17 1.45 1.23 -10.71
CA LEU A 17 0.07 1.63 -10.98
C LEU A 17 -0.53 0.83 -12.13
N LEU A 18 0.25 0.58 -13.19
CA LEU A 18 -0.19 -0.25 -14.30
C LEU A 18 -0.37 -1.72 -13.86
N GLU A 19 0.56 -2.28 -13.09
CA GLU A 19 0.42 -3.63 -12.53
C GLU A 19 -0.80 -3.75 -11.61
N PHE A 20 -1.00 -2.74 -10.75
CA PHE A 20 -2.14 -2.65 -9.86
C PHE A 20 -3.44 -2.54 -10.65
N ALA A 21 -3.48 -1.77 -11.73
CA ALA A 21 -4.65 -1.69 -12.62
C ALA A 21 -4.98 -3.06 -13.24
N PHE A 22 -3.99 -3.79 -13.76
CA PHE A 22 -4.21 -5.14 -14.30
C PHE A 22 -4.67 -6.15 -13.23
N PHE A 23 -4.20 -6.00 -11.99
CA PHE A 23 -4.66 -6.77 -10.85
C PHE A 23 -6.10 -6.42 -10.46
N TRP A 24 -6.37 -5.13 -10.22
CA TRP A 24 -7.67 -4.60 -9.81
C TRP A 24 -8.76 -4.92 -10.82
N THR A 25 -8.45 -4.85 -12.10
CA THR A 25 -9.38 -5.18 -13.17
C THR A 25 -9.68 -6.67 -13.33
N GLY A 26 -8.90 -7.53 -12.66
CA GLY A 26 -9.00 -8.99 -12.73
C GLY A 26 -8.20 -9.63 -13.88
N ILE A 27 -7.66 -8.83 -14.80
CA ILE A 27 -6.95 -9.32 -15.99
C ILE A 27 -5.72 -10.17 -15.62
N SER A 28 -4.86 -9.66 -14.73
CA SER A 28 -3.65 -10.40 -14.34
C SER A 28 -3.97 -11.66 -13.54
N VAL A 29 -5.04 -11.64 -12.74
CA VAL A 29 -5.51 -12.79 -11.96
C VAL A 29 -6.07 -13.87 -12.88
N ALA A 30 -6.90 -13.50 -13.86
CA ALA A 30 -7.40 -14.40 -14.89
C ALA A 30 -6.23 -15.02 -15.67
N HIS A 31 -5.30 -14.18 -16.15
CA HIS A 31 -4.10 -14.63 -16.87
C HIS A 31 -3.27 -15.62 -16.04
N TYR A 32 -3.08 -15.35 -14.75
CA TYR A 32 -2.36 -16.24 -13.84
C TYR A 32 -3.03 -17.61 -13.73
N HIS A 33 -4.35 -17.67 -13.49
CA HIS A 33 -5.08 -18.92 -13.38
C HIS A 33 -5.04 -19.73 -14.69
N TYR A 34 -5.18 -19.05 -15.83
CA TYR A 34 -5.04 -19.67 -17.14
C TYR A 34 -3.65 -20.31 -17.32
N LYS A 35 -2.57 -19.55 -17.08
CA LYS A 35 -1.19 -20.06 -17.18
C LYS A 35 -0.89 -21.22 -16.23
N LYS A 36 -1.56 -21.28 -15.07
CA LYS A 36 -1.40 -22.38 -14.10
C LYS A 36 -2.34 -23.56 -14.36
N GLY A 37 -3.08 -23.57 -15.47
CA GLY A 37 -4.03 -24.63 -15.81
C GLY A 37 -5.25 -24.70 -14.87
N LYS A 38 -5.47 -23.69 -14.02
CA LYS A 38 -6.58 -23.61 -13.07
C LYS A 38 -7.85 -23.10 -13.75
N MET A 39 -8.36 -23.85 -14.73
CA MET A 39 -9.45 -23.41 -15.60
C MET A 39 -10.76 -23.11 -14.88
N ALA A 40 -11.05 -23.81 -13.77
CA ALA A 40 -12.22 -23.49 -12.95
C ALA A 40 -12.14 -22.07 -12.36
N GLU A 41 -11.00 -21.70 -11.77
CA GLU A 41 -10.79 -20.36 -11.19
C GLU A 41 -10.71 -19.28 -12.26
N PHE A 42 -10.07 -19.58 -13.41
CA PHE A 42 -10.07 -18.69 -14.57
C PHE A 42 -11.50 -18.36 -15.02
N ARG A 43 -12.36 -19.37 -15.18
CA ARG A 43 -13.76 -19.17 -15.59
C ARG A 43 -14.53 -18.33 -14.57
N LYS A 44 -14.39 -18.60 -13.27
CA LYS A 44 -15.02 -17.80 -12.21
C LYS A 44 -14.60 -16.32 -12.32
N MET A 45 -13.31 -16.05 -12.47
CA MET A 45 -12.80 -14.69 -12.65
C MET A 45 -13.34 -14.04 -13.92
N ALA A 46 -13.28 -14.74 -15.07
CA ALA A 46 -13.75 -14.22 -16.35
C ALA A 46 -15.26 -13.90 -16.34
N TYR A 47 -16.08 -14.77 -15.73
CA TYR A 47 -17.51 -14.50 -15.57
C TYR A 47 -17.78 -13.31 -14.64
N GLY A 48 -17.05 -13.20 -13.53
CA GLY A 48 -17.16 -12.05 -12.62
C GLY A 48 -16.80 -10.74 -13.31
N MET A 49 -15.71 -10.72 -14.09
CA MET A 49 -15.31 -9.57 -14.91
C MET A 49 -16.39 -9.22 -15.95
N LEU A 50 -16.89 -10.20 -16.69
CA LEU A 50 -17.93 -9.99 -17.70
C LEU A 50 -19.21 -9.43 -17.06
N ALA A 51 -19.62 -9.95 -15.91
CA ALA A 51 -20.79 -9.45 -15.18
C ALA A 51 -20.58 -8.01 -14.70
N PHE A 52 -19.44 -7.71 -14.09
CA PHE A 52 -19.16 -6.38 -13.53
C PHE A 52 -19.03 -5.30 -14.63
N TYR A 53 -18.19 -5.53 -15.64
CA TYR A 53 -18.03 -4.56 -16.74
C TYR A 53 -19.22 -4.53 -17.68
N GLY A 54 -19.91 -5.66 -17.87
CA GLY A 54 -21.17 -5.72 -18.61
C GLY A 54 -22.26 -4.89 -17.93
N PHE A 55 -22.40 -5.01 -16.59
CA PHE A 55 -23.30 -4.16 -15.80
C PHE A 55 -22.96 -2.68 -15.99
N MET A 56 -21.68 -2.30 -15.85
CA MET A 56 -21.25 -0.91 -16.04
C MET A 56 -21.57 -0.40 -17.45
N ALA A 57 -21.31 -1.20 -18.49
CA ALA A 57 -21.62 -0.87 -19.87
C ALA A 57 -23.13 -0.71 -20.12
N VAL A 58 -23.96 -1.59 -19.56
CA VAL A 58 -25.43 -1.49 -19.65
C VAL A 58 -25.95 -0.22 -18.98
N VAL A 59 -25.44 0.12 -17.79
CA VAL A 59 -25.83 1.37 -17.10
C VAL A 59 -25.41 2.59 -17.92
N MET A 60 -24.18 2.61 -18.46
CA MET A 60 -23.72 3.70 -19.33
C MET A 60 -24.50 3.78 -20.65
N TYR A 61 -25.01 2.66 -21.17
CA TYR A 61 -25.88 2.65 -22.35
C TYR A 61 -27.26 3.26 -22.05
N ILE A 62 -27.85 2.96 -20.89
CA ILE A 62 -29.15 3.51 -20.47
C ILE A 62 -29.02 5.00 -20.11
N ASN A 63 -27.98 5.36 -19.35
CA ASN A 63 -27.68 6.73 -18.98
C ASN A 63 -26.16 6.93 -18.88
N PHE A 64 -25.59 7.48 -19.94
CA PHE A 64 -24.15 7.68 -20.06
C PHE A 64 -23.58 8.49 -18.91
N TRP A 65 -24.18 9.65 -18.60
CA TRP A 65 -23.65 10.54 -17.57
C TRP A 65 -23.71 9.93 -16.18
N PHE A 66 -24.77 9.19 -15.87
CA PHE A 66 -24.88 8.48 -14.61
C PHE A 66 -23.80 7.38 -14.49
N GLY A 67 -23.71 6.49 -15.48
CA GLY A 67 -22.71 5.41 -15.46
C GLY A 67 -21.27 5.93 -15.47
N PHE A 68 -21.00 7.00 -16.23
CA PHE A 68 -19.70 7.65 -16.27
C PHE A 68 -19.33 8.25 -14.90
N ALA A 69 -20.20 9.07 -14.31
CA ALA A 69 -19.90 9.80 -13.08
C ALA A 69 -19.92 8.93 -11.81
N TYR A 70 -20.78 7.91 -11.76
CA TYR A 70 -21.01 7.12 -10.53
C TYR A 70 -20.46 5.69 -10.59
N LEU A 71 -20.09 5.18 -11.77
CA LEU A 71 -19.45 3.85 -11.88
C LEU A 71 -18.03 3.97 -12.42
N LEU A 72 -17.83 4.56 -13.60
CA LEU A 72 -16.52 4.56 -14.26
C LEU A 72 -15.50 5.45 -13.53
N ILE A 73 -15.85 6.71 -13.23
CA ILE A 73 -14.95 7.61 -12.49
C ILE A 73 -14.57 6.99 -11.13
N PRO A 74 -15.50 6.58 -10.25
CA PRO A 74 -15.13 5.96 -8.98
C PRO A 74 -14.29 4.71 -9.14
N HIS A 75 -14.57 3.85 -10.13
CA HIS A 75 -13.76 2.67 -10.40
C HIS A 75 -12.31 3.03 -10.77
N LEU A 76 -12.12 3.99 -11.68
CA LEU A 76 -10.79 4.47 -12.08
C LEU A 76 -10.07 5.20 -10.94
N SER A 77 -10.80 6.01 -10.16
CA SER A 77 -10.27 6.68 -8.99
C SER A 77 -9.81 5.67 -7.93
N CYS A 78 -10.58 4.62 -7.67
CA CYS A 78 -10.19 3.56 -6.72
C CYS A 78 -8.88 2.87 -7.13
N ILE A 79 -8.66 2.62 -8.44
CA ILE A 79 -7.39 2.06 -8.93
C ILE A 79 -6.22 2.94 -8.50
N PHE A 80 -6.30 4.25 -8.77
CA PHE A 80 -5.22 5.18 -8.44
C PHE A 80 -5.06 5.34 -6.92
N LEU A 81 -6.16 5.59 -6.20
CA LEU A 81 -6.13 5.89 -4.78
C LEU A 81 -5.59 4.71 -3.97
N LEU A 82 -6.08 3.50 -4.26
CA LEU A 82 -5.63 2.29 -3.56
C LEU A 82 -4.23 1.88 -3.98
N ALA A 83 -3.83 2.11 -5.24
CA ALA A 83 -2.43 1.91 -5.64
C ALA A 83 -1.50 2.85 -4.87
N ALA A 84 -1.82 4.15 -4.75
CA ALA A 84 -1.00 5.13 -4.04
C ALA A 84 -0.89 4.81 -2.54
N ILE A 85 -2.01 4.48 -1.90
CA ILE A 85 -2.04 4.07 -0.49
C ILE A 85 -1.25 2.78 -0.29
N ASN A 86 -1.50 1.74 -1.09
CA ASN A 86 -0.76 0.47 -0.99
C ASN A 86 0.74 0.67 -1.23
N TYR A 87 1.09 1.51 -2.21
CA TYR A 87 2.48 1.83 -2.50
C TYR A 87 3.17 2.45 -1.31
N THR A 88 2.53 3.44 -0.67
CA THR A 88 3.05 4.13 0.50
C THR A 88 3.22 3.19 1.69
N TRP A 89 2.16 2.44 2.03
CA TRP A 89 2.19 1.54 3.15
C TRP A 89 3.26 0.46 3.02
N HIS A 90 3.54 0.02 1.79
CA HIS A 90 4.53 -1.02 1.51
C HIS A 90 5.83 -0.49 0.87
N ALA A 91 6.10 0.82 0.88
CA ALA A 91 7.33 1.34 0.28
C ALA A 91 8.58 0.95 1.09
N TRP A 92 8.39 0.68 2.38
CA TRP A 92 9.44 0.70 3.40
C TRP A 92 9.95 -0.69 3.74
N THR A 93 10.56 -1.37 2.78
CA THR A 93 11.02 -2.76 2.96
C THR A 93 12.50 -2.86 3.23
N ASP A 94 12.92 -3.61 4.26
CA ASP A 94 14.30 -4.08 4.37
C ASP A 94 14.65 -4.97 3.18
N PRO A 95 15.64 -4.61 2.34
CA PRO A 95 16.10 -5.50 1.29
C PRO A 95 16.67 -6.82 1.82
N SER A 96 17.17 -6.86 3.07
CA SER A 96 17.74 -8.07 3.69
C SER A 96 16.70 -8.95 4.37
N GLU A 97 15.55 -8.38 4.77
CA GLU A 97 14.46 -9.08 5.46
C GLU A 97 13.07 -8.75 4.87
N PRO A 98 12.83 -8.96 3.56
CA PRO A 98 11.64 -8.46 2.88
C PRO A 98 10.32 -9.09 3.34
N LYS A 99 10.39 -10.21 4.06
CA LYS A 99 9.22 -10.92 4.62
C LYS A 99 8.89 -10.50 6.06
N ASN A 100 9.74 -9.70 6.70
CA ASN A 100 9.51 -9.25 8.06
C ASN A 100 8.49 -8.11 8.05
N ILE A 101 7.32 -8.33 8.66
CA ILE A 101 6.16 -7.42 8.61
C ILE A 101 6.47 -6.06 9.25
N TYR A 102 7.26 -6.05 10.34
CA TYR A 102 7.70 -4.80 10.98
C TYR A 102 8.66 -3.99 10.09
N LYS A 103 9.24 -4.64 9.09
CA LYS A 103 10.25 -4.09 8.19
C LYS A 103 9.79 -4.03 6.75
N ASN A 104 8.50 -4.17 6.45
CA ASN A 104 7.96 -4.06 5.08
C ASN A 104 6.65 -3.28 4.99
N SER A 105 6.27 -2.66 6.10
CA SER A 105 5.03 -1.91 6.30
C SER A 105 5.31 -0.70 7.20
N ILE A 106 4.32 0.17 7.42
CA ILE A 106 4.46 1.36 8.29
C ILE A 106 3.43 1.42 9.40
N THR A 107 3.66 2.32 10.34
CA THR A 107 2.61 2.85 11.22
C THR A 107 2.57 4.37 11.14
N VAL A 108 1.39 4.96 11.10
CA VAL A 108 1.21 6.41 11.22
C VAL A 108 0.45 6.70 12.53
N LEU A 109 1.11 7.40 13.44
CA LEU A 109 0.55 7.84 14.71
C LEU A 109 -0.13 9.20 14.53
N ASP A 110 -1.24 9.42 15.24
CA ASP A 110 -2.02 10.66 15.17
C ASP A 110 -2.35 11.07 13.73
N GLY A 111 -2.71 10.08 12.90
CA GLY A 111 -3.00 10.28 11.48
C GLY A 111 -4.27 11.10 11.24
N GLN A 112 -4.22 12.04 10.30
CA GLN A 112 -5.32 12.98 10.04
C GLN A 112 -6.60 12.31 9.49
N TYR A 113 -6.43 11.21 8.75
CA TYR A 113 -7.52 10.48 8.08
C TYR A 113 -7.43 8.96 8.33
N ASN A 114 -7.41 8.57 9.60
CA ASN A 114 -7.26 7.17 10.00
C ASN A 114 -8.61 6.45 10.14
N VAL A 115 -9.22 6.08 9.01
CA VAL A 115 -10.48 5.30 9.01
C VAL A 115 -10.18 3.85 9.36
N TYR A 116 -10.92 3.29 10.32
CA TYR A 116 -10.72 1.91 10.81
C TYR A 116 -9.28 1.63 11.28
N ASN A 117 -8.56 2.60 11.83
CA ASN A 117 -7.21 2.42 12.35
C ASN A 117 -6.20 1.79 11.36
N GLU A 118 -6.45 1.85 10.04
CA GLU A 118 -5.60 1.25 9.00
C GLU A 118 -4.18 1.83 8.97
N ASP A 119 -3.97 3.03 9.51
CA ASP A 119 -2.62 3.59 9.67
C ASP A 119 -1.72 2.75 10.59
N PHE A 120 -2.28 1.84 11.40
CA PHE A 120 -1.53 0.78 12.09
C PHE A 120 -1.29 -0.42 11.16
N HIS A 121 -0.74 -0.16 9.97
CA HIS A 121 -0.67 -1.17 8.89
C HIS A 121 0.21 -2.37 9.23
N VAL A 122 1.26 -2.17 10.02
CA VAL A 122 2.06 -3.29 10.58
C VAL A 122 1.17 -4.25 11.39
N GLU A 123 0.27 -3.72 12.22
CA GLU A 123 -0.67 -4.54 13.01
C GLU A 123 -1.69 -5.24 12.12
N HIS A 124 -2.24 -4.54 11.12
CA HIS A 124 -3.12 -5.13 10.11
C HIS A 124 -2.50 -6.38 9.47
N HIS A 125 -1.21 -6.34 9.10
CA HIS A 125 -0.53 -7.50 8.52
C HIS A 125 -0.11 -8.55 9.55
N LYS A 126 0.33 -8.12 10.73
CA LYS A 126 0.85 -9.02 11.76
C LYS A 126 -0.26 -9.84 12.40
N ARG A 127 -1.44 -9.23 12.56
CA ARG A 127 -2.60 -9.80 13.26
C ARG A 127 -3.89 -9.45 12.49
N PRO A 128 -4.07 -9.97 11.26
CA PRO A 128 -5.18 -9.59 10.38
C PRO A 128 -6.58 -9.97 10.90
N GLN A 129 -6.65 -10.79 11.96
CA GLN A 129 -7.90 -11.17 12.62
C GLN A 129 -8.28 -10.23 13.76
N THR A 130 -7.39 -9.33 14.17
CA THR A 130 -7.67 -8.34 15.20
C THR A 130 -8.71 -7.35 14.67
N HIS A 131 -9.73 -7.06 15.48
CA HIS A 131 -10.70 -6.01 15.16
C HIS A 131 -9.98 -4.65 15.19
N TRP A 132 -10.14 -3.83 14.15
CA TRP A 132 -9.38 -2.59 13.95
C TRP A 132 -9.31 -1.64 15.16
N ARG A 133 -10.35 -1.59 15.99
CA ARG A 133 -10.34 -0.79 17.25
C ARG A 133 -9.22 -1.17 18.22
N GLU A 134 -8.77 -2.41 18.17
CA GLU A 134 -7.72 -2.96 19.04
C GLU A 134 -6.31 -2.70 18.48
N TYR A 135 -6.17 -2.16 17.26
CA TYR A 135 -4.85 -1.95 16.67
C TYR A 135 -3.94 -1.02 17.49
N PRO A 136 -4.41 0.13 18.01
CA PRO A 136 -3.57 0.99 18.86
C PRO A 136 -3.15 0.29 20.16
N VAL A 137 -4.06 -0.47 20.79
CA VAL A 137 -3.79 -1.24 22.00
C VAL A 137 -2.72 -2.31 21.74
N ASN A 138 -2.82 -3.01 20.60
CA ASN A 138 -1.84 -4.01 20.21
C ASN A 138 -0.49 -3.38 19.82
N PHE A 139 -0.49 -2.20 19.21
CA PHE A 139 0.73 -1.45 18.95
C PHE A 139 1.49 -1.16 20.25
N GLU A 140 0.79 -0.62 21.26
CA GLU A 140 1.39 -0.34 22.59
C GLU A 140 1.88 -1.62 23.27
N LYS A 141 1.05 -2.68 23.27
CA LYS A 141 1.38 -3.97 23.88
C LYS A 141 2.63 -4.62 23.29
N HIS A 142 2.90 -4.39 22.00
CA HIS A 142 4.01 -5.02 21.27
C HIS A 142 5.08 -4.01 20.85
N ILE A 143 5.16 -2.85 21.50
CA ILE A 143 6.07 -1.75 21.13
C ILE A 143 7.55 -2.19 21.08
N GLU A 144 7.94 -3.15 21.92
CA GLU A 144 9.30 -3.70 21.93
C GLU A 144 9.64 -4.46 20.65
N GLU A 145 8.67 -5.13 20.00
CA GLU A 145 8.88 -5.75 18.69
C GLU A 145 9.12 -4.67 17.62
N TYR A 146 8.42 -3.53 17.68
CA TYR A 146 8.64 -2.41 16.76
C TYR A 146 10.05 -1.82 16.94
N LYS A 147 10.49 -1.60 18.18
CA LYS A 147 11.83 -1.10 18.52
C LYS A 147 12.93 -2.00 17.98
N GLN A 148 12.85 -3.31 18.28
CA GLN A 148 13.82 -4.32 17.84
C GLN A 148 13.98 -4.37 16.31
N ASN A 149 12.89 -4.09 15.59
CA ASN A 149 12.87 -4.15 14.14
C ASN A 149 13.21 -2.82 13.46
N ARG A 150 13.37 -1.72 14.19
CA ARG A 150 13.48 -0.36 13.62
C ARG A 150 12.34 -0.12 12.61
N ALA A 151 11.12 -0.40 13.05
CA ALA A 151 9.93 -0.25 12.23
C ALA A 151 9.77 1.21 11.79
N VAL A 152 9.30 1.42 10.55
CA VAL A 152 9.09 2.77 10.03
C VAL A 152 7.78 3.31 10.59
N ILE A 153 7.89 4.38 11.38
CA ILE A 153 6.77 5.02 12.05
C ILE A 153 6.80 6.51 11.73
N PHE A 154 5.68 7.05 11.28
CA PHE A 154 5.49 8.49 11.11
C PHE A 154 4.45 9.00 12.10
N LYS A 155 4.40 10.31 12.31
CA LYS A 155 3.42 10.99 13.16
C LYS A 155 2.87 12.25 12.48
N ASP A 156 1.62 12.60 12.78
CA ASP A 156 0.96 13.83 12.31
C ASP A 156 1.06 13.99 10.78
N THR A 157 0.61 12.95 10.08
CA THR A 157 0.65 12.84 8.63
C THR A 157 -0.49 11.94 8.14
N GLN A 158 -0.53 11.67 6.85
CA GLN A 158 -1.42 10.70 6.23
C GLN A 158 -0.73 9.99 5.07
N ALA A 159 -1.27 8.84 4.64
CA ALA A 159 -0.71 8.05 3.55
C ALA A 159 -0.44 8.87 2.27
N PHE A 160 -1.35 9.77 1.86
CA PHE A 160 -1.13 10.60 0.67
C PHE A 160 -0.04 11.66 0.84
N GLU A 161 0.13 12.21 2.04
CA GLU A 161 1.23 13.14 2.26
C GLU A 161 2.57 12.39 2.12
N VAL A 162 2.72 11.26 2.82
CA VAL A 162 3.91 10.40 2.72
C VAL A 162 4.13 9.93 1.27
N PHE A 163 3.07 9.59 0.55
CA PHE A 163 3.13 9.24 -0.87
C PHE A 163 3.80 10.33 -1.70
N PHE A 164 3.35 11.59 -1.59
CA PHE A 164 3.94 12.69 -2.33
C PHE A 164 5.37 12.99 -1.87
N LEU A 165 5.68 12.87 -0.57
CA LEU A 165 7.04 13.03 -0.07
C LEU A 165 8.00 11.97 -0.67
N ILE A 166 7.55 10.72 -0.84
CA ILE A 166 8.31 9.68 -1.56
C ILE A 166 8.50 10.09 -3.02
N LEU A 167 7.44 10.49 -3.73
CA LEU A 167 7.54 10.86 -5.15
C LEU A 167 8.48 12.06 -5.40
N PHE A 168 8.50 13.01 -4.48
CA PHE A 168 9.39 14.18 -4.56
C PHE A 168 10.76 13.96 -3.93
N ASN A 169 11.02 12.78 -3.36
CA ASN A 169 12.25 12.48 -2.61
C ASN A 169 12.55 13.50 -1.50
N ASP A 170 11.50 14.02 -0.84
CA ASP A 170 11.62 15.00 0.24
C ASP A 170 11.91 14.29 1.57
N PHE A 171 13.10 13.69 1.66
CA PHE A 171 13.57 12.92 2.82
C PHE A 171 13.67 13.78 4.08
N GLU A 172 13.90 15.08 3.94
CA GLU A 172 13.94 16.02 5.04
C GLU A 172 12.59 16.10 5.74
N LYS A 173 11.51 16.34 5.00
CA LYS A 173 10.16 16.37 5.59
C LYS A 173 9.70 15.01 6.10
N MET A 174 10.14 13.92 5.47
CA MET A 174 9.87 12.58 6.00
C MET A 174 10.58 12.37 7.33
N ALA A 175 11.82 12.84 7.48
CA ALA A 175 12.55 12.79 8.74
C ALA A 175 11.91 13.66 9.83
N ASP A 176 11.35 14.83 9.48
CA ASP A 176 10.61 15.69 10.43
C ASP A 176 9.40 14.98 11.05
N LYS A 177 8.78 14.07 10.29
CA LYS A 177 7.59 13.31 10.69
C LYS A 177 7.94 11.94 11.27
N PHE A 178 9.20 11.53 11.24
CA PHE A 178 9.62 10.19 11.67
C PHE A 178 9.65 10.07 13.19
N VAL A 179 9.23 8.92 13.71
CA VAL A 179 9.31 8.61 15.15
C VAL A 179 10.35 7.52 15.36
N ASP A 180 11.49 7.90 15.94
CA ASP A 180 12.45 6.92 16.46
C ASP A 180 12.04 6.44 17.85
N LEU A 181 11.50 5.23 17.93
CA LEU A 181 11.10 4.61 19.20
C LEU A 181 12.27 4.30 20.15
N ASN A 182 13.51 4.23 19.64
CA ASN A 182 14.68 3.95 20.46
C ASN A 182 15.36 5.24 20.97
N GLY A 183 15.13 6.37 20.30
CA GLY A 183 15.66 7.68 20.67
C GLY A 183 17.17 7.81 20.51
N ASP A 184 17.78 7.02 19.64
CA ASP A 184 19.23 6.95 19.43
C ASP A 184 19.67 7.25 17.99
N MET A 185 18.73 7.59 17.09
CA MET A 185 19.03 7.95 15.71
C MET A 185 19.19 9.46 15.53
N SER A 186 20.27 9.87 14.86
CA SER A 186 20.38 11.23 14.33
C SER A 186 19.44 11.44 13.13
N ARG A 187 19.28 12.68 12.69
CA ARG A 187 18.52 13.00 11.48
C ARG A 187 19.11 12.31 10.25
N GLU A 188 20.44 12.31 10.15
CA GLU A 188 21.19 11.67 9.08
C GLU A 188 20.94 10.15 9.07
N ASP A 189 20.91 9.51 10.25
CA ASP A 189 20.58 8.09 10.39
C ASP A 189 19.15 7.78 9.94
N ILE A 190 18.19 8.64 10.26
CA ILE A 190 16.79 8.50 9.83
C ILE A 190 16.71 8.57 8.31
N ILE A 191 17.32 9.59 7.69
CA ILE A 191 17.31 9.74 6.23
C ILE A 191 18.01 8.54 5.56
N ALA A 192 19.13 8.07 6.12
CA ALA A 192 19.83 6.89 5.63
C ALA A 192 18.94 5.63 5.72
N LEU A 193 18.25 5.42 6.84
CA LEU A 193 17.29 4.33 7.02
C LEU A 193 16.18 4.40 5.98
N LEU A 194 15.53 5.56 5.82
CA LEU A 194 14.43 5.74 4.86
C LEU A 194 14.90 5.43 3.43
N LYS A 195 16.05 5.96 3.00
CA LYS A 195 16.63 5.66 1.68
C LYS A 195 16.92 4.17 1.50
N TYR A 196 17.47 3.53 2.53
CA TYR A 196 17.75 2.09 2.52
C TYR A 196 16.47 1.26 2.39
N ARG A 197 15.39 1.62 3.10
CA ARG A 197 14.09 0.94 3.06
C ARG A 197 13.37 1.07 1.71
N LEU A 198 13.68 2.10 0.92
CA LEU A 198 13.12 2.27 -0.43
C LEU A 198 13.84 1.44 -1.51
N GLN A 199 14.99 0.85 -1.20
CA GLN A 199 15.74 0.02 -2.15
C GLN A 199 14.97 -1.28 -2.48
N PRO A 200 15.21 -1.86 -3.67
CA PRO A 200 14.61 -3.13 -4.04
C PRO A 200 15.22 -4.28 -3.23
N ALA A 201 14.39 -5.25 -2.86
CA ALA A 201 14.84 -6.53 -2.35
C ALA A 201 15.54 -7.33 -3.45
N LYS A 202 16.51 -8.18 -3.08
CA LYS A 202 17.12 -9.13 -4.01
C LYS A 202 16.08 -10.20 -4.40
N ALA A 203 15.99 -10.47 -5.70
CA ALA A 203 15.10 -11.49 -6.27
C ALA A 203 15.56 -12.91 -5.91
#